data_AF-A0A1Z5HTL3-F1
#
_entry.id   AF-A0A1Z5HTL3-F1
#
_cell.length_a   1.000
_cell.length_b   1.000
_cell.length_c   1.000
_cell.angle_alpha   90.00
_cell.angle_beta   90.00
_cell.angle_gamma   90.00
#
_symmetry.space_group_name_H-M   'P 1'
#
loop_
_entity.id
_entity.type
_entity.pdbx_description
1 polymer ?
#
loop_
_entity_poly.entity_id
_entity_poly.type
_entity_poly.pdbx_seq_one_letter_code
_entity_poly.pdbx_strand_id
1 'polypeptide(L)' 'MKCPVCGNQEVGCIGTERFYCWNCFVEYNARNEVFRIEEDGSLTACHNQPHTIGSSVE' A
#
# COMPACT_ATOMS: atom_id res chain seq x y z
N MET A 1 4.20 -14.17 6.32
CA MET A 1 3.29 -13.31 5.54
C MET A 1 4.02 -12.84 4.31
N LYS A 2 3.33 -12.69 3.18
CA LYS A 2 3.94 -12.21 1.93
C LYS A 2 3.30 -10.88 1.57
N CYS A 3 4.11 -9.93 1.11
CA CYS A 3 3.60 -8.67 0.60
C CYS A 3 2.66 -8.96 -0.59
N PRO A 4 1.43 -8.42 -0.63
CA PRO A 4 0.52 -8.62 -1.77
C PRO A 4 1.00 -7.90 -3.05
N VAL A 5 2.00 -7.02 -2.96
CA VAL A 5 2.54 -6.24 -4.10
C VAL A 5 3.72 -6.96 -4.76
N CYS A 6 4.75 -7.35 -3.99
CA CYS A 6 5.95 -8.01 -4.52
C CYS A 6 6.07 -9.49 -4.18
N GLY A 7 5.23 -10.03 -3.29
CA GLY A 7 5.36 -11.40 -2.80
C GLY A 7 6.50 -11.64 -1.81
N ASN A 8 7.29 -10.61 -1.45
CA ASN A 8 8.42 -10.74 -0.52
C ASN A 8 8.00 -11.05 0.92
N GLN A 9 8.91 -11.69 1.65
CA GLN A 9 8.77 -12.00 3.07
C GLN A 9 9.33 -10.92 4.00
N GLU A 10 9.99 -9.89 3.44
CA GLU A 10 10.51 -8.71 4.15
C GLU A 10 9.38 -7.72 4.46
N VAL A 11 8.43 -8.20 5.28
CA VAL A 11 7.26 -7.44 5.74
C VAL A 11 7.29 -7.38 7.27
N GLY A 12 7.20 -6.17 7.81
CA GLY A 12 7.15 -5.91 9.25
C GLY A 12 5.72 -5.72 9.75
N CYS A 13 5.42 -6.17 10.96
CA CYS A 13 4.17 -5.82 11.65
C CYS A 13 4.35 -4.47 12.33
N ILE A 14 3.48 -3.50 12.02
CA ILE A 14 3.57 -2.13 12.55
C ILE A 14 2.38 -1.77 13.44
N GLY A 15 1.39 -2.67 13.57
CA GLY A 15 0.21 -2.47 14.40
C GLY A 15 -0.74 -3.67 14.34
N THR A 16 -1.90 -3.55 14.99
CA THR A 16 -2.93 -4.59 14.97
C THR A 16 -3.43 -4.77 13.54
N GLU A 17 -3.13 -5.93 12.95
CA GLU A 17 -3.51 -6.27 11.57
C GLU A 17 -2.95 -5.34 10.50
N ARG A 18 -1.86 -4.60 10.77
CA ARG A 18 -1.18 -3.70 9.83
C ARG A 18 0.26 -4.12 9.60
N PHE A 19 0.64 -4.18 8.33
CA PHE A 19 1.91 -4.66 7.86
C PHE A 19 2.55 -3.65 6.92
N TYR A 20 3.87 -3.55 6.96
CA TYR A 20 4.65 -2.66 6.11
C TYR A 20 5.68 -3.45 5.32
N CYS A 21 5.78 -3.21 4.02
CA CYS A 21 6.80 -3.81 3.17
C CYS A 21 7.93 -2.81 2.89
N TRP A 22 9.14 -3.15 3.32
CA TRP A 22 10.33 -2.32 3.14
C TRP A 22 10.72 -2.16 1.66
N ASN A 23 10.50 -3.20 0.84
CA ASN A 23 10.86 -3.18 -0.57
C ASN A 23 9.87 -2.40 -1.45
N CYS A 24 8.60 -2.38 -1.08
CA CYS A 24 7.56 -1.72 -1.88
C CYS A 24 7.16 -0.35 -1.33
N PHE A 25 7.62 0.02 -0.14
CA PHE A 25 7.17 1.22 0.57
C PHE A 25 5.63 1.29 0.63
N VAL A 26 5.01 0.14 0.93
CA VAL A 26 3.56 0.03 1.06
C VAL A 26 3.20 -0.47 2.45
N GLU A 27 2.13 0.08 2.98
CA GLU A 27 1.40 -0.45 4.11
C GLU A 27 0.22 -1.27 3.62
N TYR A 28 -0.11 -2.37 4.28
CA TYR A 28 -1.31 -3.12 4.00
C TYR A 28 -1.88 -3.74 5.27
N ASN A 29 -3.19 -4.01 5.28
CA ASN A 29 -3.85 -4.62 6.42
C ASN A 29 -4.33 -6.05 6.15
N ALA A 30 -4.87 -6.71 7.18
CA ALA A 30 -5.46 -8.05 7.06
C ALA A 30 -6.68 -8.10 6.11
N ARG A 31 -7.28 -6.95 5.78
CA ARG A 31 -8.37 -6.81 4.80
C ARG A 31 -7.86 -6.62 3.37
N ASN A 32 -6.56 -6.77 3.14
CA ASN A 32 -5.91 -6.59 1.84
C ASN A 32 -6.03 -5.15 1.27
N GLU A 33 -6.31 -4.16 2.12
CA GLU A 33 -6.25 -2.75 1.73
C GLU A 33 -4.77 -2.34 1.69
N VAL A 34 -4.30 -1.83 0.54
CA VAL A 34 -2.90 -1.45 0.32
C VAL A 34 -2.80 0.06 0.18
N PHE A 35 -1.87 0.66 0.92
CA PHE A 35 -1.56 2.08 0.92
C PHE A 35 -0.10 2.25 0.51
N ARG A 36 0.14 2.96 -0.58
CA ARG A 36 1.48 3.32 -1.03
C ARG A 36 1.94 4.58 -0.32
N ILE A 37 3.19 4.57 0.12
CA ILE A 37 3.83 5.74 0.69
C ILE A 37 4.55 6.43 -0.45
N GLU A 38 4.11 7.64 -0.77
CA GLU A 38 4.76 8.50 -1.76
C GLU A 38 6.09 9.03 -1.20
N GLU A 39 6.93 9.60 -2.07
CA GLU A 39 8.26 10.10 -1.68
C GLU A 39 8.22 11.18 -0.60
N ASP A 40 7.14 11.97 -0.57
CA ASP A 40 6.86 12.99 0.44
C ASP A 40 6.34 12.41 1.78
N GLY A 41 6.10 11.09 1.85
CA GLY A 41 5.55 10.41 3.03
C GLY A 41 4.02 10.37 3.10
N SER A 42 3.33 10.92 2.10
CA SER A 42 1.87 10.85 1.97
C SER A 42 1.39 9.44 1.66
N LEU A 43 0.27 9.03 2.26
CA LEU A 43 -0.35 7.71 2.04
C LEU A 43 -1.42 7.79 0.93
N THR A 44 -1.19 7.07 -0.16
CA THR A 44 -2.14 6.94 -1.27
C THR A 44 -2.74 5.53 -1.28
N ALA A 45 -4.07 5.42 -1.23
CA ALA A 45 -4.72 4.13 -1.35
C ALA A 45 -4.49 3.53 -2.76
N CYS A 46 -3.78 2.41 -2.84
CA CYS A 46 -3.70 1.59 -4.04
C CYS A 46 -5.00 0.79 -4.16
N HIS A 47 -6.08 1.47 -4.55
CA HIS A 47 -7.26 0.78 -5.05
C HIS A 47 -6.87 0.06 -6.34
N ASN A 48 -7.12 -1.25 -6.42
CA ASN A 48 -7.00 -2.03 -7.65
C ASN A 48 -8.12 -1.66 -8.64
N GLN A 49 -8.49 -0.37 -8.72
CA GLN A 49 -9.49 0.15 -9.63
C GLN A 49 -8.84 0.36 -10.99
N PRO A 50 -9.42 -0.18 -12.08
CA PRO A 50 -9.07 0.24 -13.42
C PRO A 50 -9.44 1.72 -13.56
N HIS A 51 -8.44 2.59 -13.42
CA HIS A 51 -8.34 3.91 -14.05
C HIS A 51 -9.67 4.62 -14.38
N THR A 52 -10.33 5.26 -13.42
CA THR A 52 -11.04 6.51 -13.75
C THR A 52 -10.05 7.65 -13.50
N ILE A 53 -9.15 7.84 -14.46
CA ILE A 53 -8.37 9.07 -14.59
C ILE A 53 -9.39 10.16 -14.92
N GLY A 54 -9.77 10.94 -13.92
CA GLY A 54 -10.85 11.92 -14.01
C GLY A 54 -11.03 12.69 -12.71
N SER A 55 -9.94 13.13 -12.09
CA SER A 55 -9.97 14.30 -11.21
C SER A 55 -8.94 15.28 -11.73
N SER A 56 -9.29 15.93 -12.83
CA SER A 56 -8.76 17.26 -13.13
C SER A 56 -9.48 18.20 -12.17
N VAL A 57 -8.78 18.62 -11.12
CA VAL A 57 -9.17 19.80 -10.34
C VAL A 57 -8.38 20.99 -10.85
N GLU A 58 -8.79 21.51 -12.01
CA GLU A 58 -8.62 22.92 -12.41
C GLU A 58 -9.81 23.31 -13.30
#